data_AF-A0A7J6RYG1-F1
#
_entry.id   AF-A0A7J6RYG1-F1
#
_cell.length_a   1.000
_cell.length_b   1.000
_cell.length_c   1.000
_cell.angle_alpha   90.00
_cell.angle_beta   90.00
_cell.angle_gamma   90.00
#
_symmetry.space_group_name_H-M   'P 1'
#
loop_
_entity.id
_entity.type
_entity.pdbx_description
1 polymer ?
#
loop_
_entity_poly.entity_id
_entity_poly.type
_entity_poly.pdbx_seq_one_letter_code
_entity_poly.pdbx_strand_id
1 'polypeptide(L)'
;GLELVADAVEDAKASAKANKLDNAVKFIAGRAEETIEDVIKEACSDIQGDQKLTVIVDPPRSGLHPNVLRCLRQCSVITRIVYVSCNPDTLSRDVVQLTRPEADYTAAGSREGMKEESGILVPKVIVICKSRLRAVVPIP
;
A
#
# COMPACT_ATOMS: atom_id res chain seq x y z
N GLY A 1 -4.57 7.86 -4.65
CA GLY A 1 -4.40 8.15 -3.22
C GLY A 1 -5.67 7.79 -2.49
N LEU A 2 -5.56 7.12 -1.36
CA LEU A 2 -6.68 6.72 -0.51
C LEU A 2 -6.49 7.44 0.83
N GLU A 3 -7.48 8.21 1.24
CA GLU A 3 -7.44 9.02 2.45
C GLU A 3 -8.82 8.98 3.11
N LEU A 4 -8.85 8.94 4.44
CA LEU A 4 -10.09 8.87 5.21
C LEU A 4 -10.80 10.22 5.26
N VAL A 5 -10.05 11.31 5.40
CA VAL A 5 -10.59 12.66 5.57
C VAL A 5 -10.92 13.27 4.21
N ALA A 6 -12.22 13.49 3.95
CA ALA A 6 -12.70 14.05 2.68
C ALA A 6 -12.09 15.43 2.38
N ASP A 7 -11.96 16.30 3.39
CA ASP A 7 -11.35 17.62 3.23
C ASP A 7 -9.89 17.52 2.76
N ALA A 8 -9.11 16.57 3.31
CA ALA A 8 -7.74 16.32 2.88
C ALA A 8 -7.66 15.79 1.44
N VAL A 9 -8.68 15.05 0.98
CA VAL A 9 -8.79 14.61 -0.42
C VAL A 9 -9.03 15.79 -1.35
N GLU A 10 -9.88 16.74 -0.96
CA GLU A 10 -10.13 17.96 -1.75
C GLU A 10 -8.88 18.85 -1.80
N ASP A 11 -8.16 19.00 -0.70
CA ASP A 11 -6.86 19.70 -0.66
C ASP A 11 -5.82 19.03 -1.57
N ALA A 12 -5.78 17.69 -1.57
CA ALA A 12 -4.90 16.93 -2.45
C ALA A 12 -5.25 17.10 -3.94
N LYS A 13 -6.55 17.12 -4.28
CA LYS A 13 -7.02 17.41 -5.65
C LYS A 13 -6.67 18.84 -6.06
N ALA A 14 -6.87 19.82 -5.19
CA ALA A 14 -6.50 21.21 -5.45
C ALA A 14 -4.99 21.35 -5.69
N SER A 15 -4.18 20.67 -4.87
CA SER A 15 -2.72 20.62 -5.01
C SER A 15 -2.29 19.95 -6.33
N ALA A 16 -2.92 18.85 -6.70
CA ALA A 16 -2.66 18.17 -7.98
C ALA A 16 -3.01 19.07 -9.18
N LYS A 17 -4.14 19.77 -9.11
CA LYS A 17 -4.57 20.72 -10.15
C LYS A 17 -3.59 21.90 -10.27
N ALA A 18 -3.11 22.45 -9.15
CA ALA A 18 -2.10 23.51 -9.16
C ALA A 18 -0.79 23.07 -9.84
N ASN A 19 -0.45 21.78 -9.73
CA ASN A 19 0.73 21.19 -10.36
C ASN A 19 0.46 20.55 -11.73
N LYS A 20 -0.75 20.69 -12.31
CA LYS A 20 -1.14 20.12 -13.61
C LYS A 20 -1.01 18.59 -13.68
N LEU A 21 -1.33 17.92 -12.57
CA LEU A 21 -1.29 16.45 -12.44
C LEU A 21 -2.69 15.82 -12.41
N ASP A 22 -3.74 16.60 -12.69
CA ASP A 22 -5.15 16.22 -12.54
C ASP A 22 -5.57 15.01 -13.40
N ASN A 23 -4.90 14.78 -14.53
CA ASN A 23 -5.13 13.64 -15.40
C ASN A 23 -4.33 12.38 -15.01
N ALA A 24 -3.33 12.52 -14.14
CA ALA A 24 -2.41 11.45 -13.77
C ALA A 24 -2.67 10.86 -12.38
N VAL A 25 -3.47 11.55 -11.54
CA VAL A 25 -3.73 11.11 -10.16
C VAL A 25 -5.23 10.99 -9.89
N LYS A 26 -5.61 9.90 -9.21
CA LYS A 26 -6.96 9.67 -8.70
C LYS A 26 -6.92 9.65 -7.17
N PHE A 27 -7.80 10.40 -6.52
CA PHE A 27 -7.95 10.40 -5.06
C PHE A 27 -9.33 9.86 -4.68
N ILE A 28 -9.36 8.98 -3.67
CA ILE A 28 -10.56 8.31 -3.18
C ILE A 28 -10.67 8.60 -1.68
N ALA A 29 -11.82 9.13 -1.26
CA ALA A 29 -12.14 9.32 0.13
C ALA A 29 -12.76 8.03 0.69
N GLY A 30 -12.16 7.47 1.73
CA GLY A 30 -12.65 6.23 2.32
C GLY A 30 -11.68 5.59 3.31
N ARG A 31 -12.20 4.62 4.07
CA ARG A 31 -11.39 3.80 4.97
C ARG A 31 -10.55 2.81 4.16
N ALA A 32 -9.25 2.75 4.44
CA ALA A 32 -8.32 1.88 3.73
C ALA A 32 -8.75 0.41 3.79
N GLU A 33 -9.18 -0.06 4.96
CA GLU A 33 -9.63 -1.43 5.20
C GLU A 33 -10.86 -1.86 4.39
N GLU A 34 -11.67 -0.93 3.91
CA GLU A 34 -12.89 -1.21 3.15
C GLU A 34 -12.68 -0.97 1.64
N THR A 35 -11.92 0.05 1.27
CA THR A 35 -11.77 0.48 -0.12
C THR A 35 -10.53 -0.07 -0.82
N ILE A 36 -9.54 -0.59 -0.08
CA ILE A 36 -8.28 -1.07 -0.69
C ILE A 36 -8.50 -2.25 -1.65
N GLU A 37 -9.45 -3.14 -1.38
CA GLU A 37 -9.71 -4.29 -2.25
C GLU A 37 -10.19 -3.85 -3.63
N ASP A 38 -11.11 -2.90 -3.68
CA ASP A 38 -11.66 -2.39 -4.94
C ASP A 38 -10.61 -1.57 -5.70
N VAL A 39 -9.82 -0.76 -4.99
CA VAL A 39 -8.72 0.01 -5.59
C VAL A 39 -7.65 -0.90 -6.18
N ILE A 40 -7.28 -1.98 -5.48
CA ILE A 40 -6.32 -2.95 -6.00
C ILE A 40 -6.91 -3.69 -7.20
N LYS A 41 -8.17 -4.12 -7.16
CA LYS A 41 -8.83 -4.78 -8.31
C LYS A 41 -8.89 -3.88 -9.54
N GLU A 42 -9.24 -2.61 -9.36
CA GLU A 42 -9.23 -1.60 -10.43
C GLU A 42 -7.81 -1.44 -11.00
N ALA A 43 -6.82 -1.20 -10.13
CA ALA A 43 -5.43 -1.05 -10.54
C ALA A 43 -4.88 -2.30 -11.25
N CYS A 44 -5.23 -3.50 -10.79
CA CYS A 44 -4.85 -4.75 -11.44
C CYS A 44 -5.48 -4.91 -12.82
N SER A 45 -6.71 -4.40 -13.02
CA SER A 45 -7.41 -4.50 -14.31
C SER A 45 -6.81 -3.57 -15.36
N ASP A 46 -6.26 -2.43 -14.93
CA ASP A 46 -5.60 -1.45 -15.79
C ASP A 46 -4.16 -1.87 -16.18
N ILE A 47 -3.54 -2.76 -15.39
CA ILE A 47 -2.18 -3.27 -15.62
C ILE A 47 -2.19 -4.28 -16.78
N GLN A 48 -1.38 -4.01 -17.80
CA GLN A 48 -1.21 -4.91 -18.96
C GLN A 48 0.22 -5.46 -19.03
N GLY A 49 0.36 -6.76 -19.31
CA GLY A 49 1.65 -7.42 -19.52
C GLY A 49 2.47 -7.57 -18.23
N ASP A 50 3.79 -7.30 -18.29
CA ASP A 50 4.73 -7.40 -17.15
C ASP A 50 4.85 -6.08 -16.35
N GLN A 51 3.78 -5.28 -16.33
CA GLN A 51 3.73 -4.06 -15.54
C GLN A 51 3.69 -4.39 -14.04
N LYS A 52 4.47 -3.62 -13.26
CA LYS A 52 4.70 -3.88 -11.84
C LYS A 52 4.15 -2.74 -11.01
N LEU A 53 3.32 -3.07 -10.01
CA LEU A 53 2.77 -2.08 -9.09
C LEU A 53 3.77 -1.81 -7.95
N THR A 54 3.88 -0.52 -7.60
CA THR A 54 4.55 -0.07 -6.39
C THR A 54 3.52 0.58 -5.49
N VAL A 55 3.43 0.11 -4.25
CA VAL A 55 2.51 0.65 -3.24
C VAL A 55 3.30 1.49 -2.25
N ILE A 56 2.77 2.65 -1.88
CA ILE A 56 3.32 3.51 -0.83
C ILE A 56 2.31 3.52 0.32
N VAL A 57 2.76 3.20 1.52
CA VAL A 57 1.94 3.19 2.75
C VAL A 57 2.57 4.12 3.79
N ASP A 58 1.74 5.00 4.36
CA ASP A 58 2.11 5.87 5.47
C ASP A 58 1.11 5.68 6.63
N PRO A 59 1.22 4.56 7.37
CA PRO A 59 0.24 4.23 8.41
C PRO A 59 0.38 5.12 9.66
N PRO A 60 -0.69 5.19 10.48
CA PRO A 60 -0.62 5.79 11.82
C PRO A 60 0.34 5.00 12.73
N ARG A 61 0.61 5.52 13.93
CA ARG A 61 1.54 4.90 14.89
C ARG A 61 1.21 3.44 15.25
N SER A 62 -0.06 3.04 15.12
CA SER A 62 -0.55 1.67 15.33
C SER A 62 -0.15 0.67 14.24
N GLY A 63 0.41 1.14 13.12
CA GLY A 63 0.74 0.34 11.95
C GLY A 63 -0.47 0.13 11.03
N LEU A 64 -0.32 -0.79 10.07
CA LEU A 64 -1.36 -1.16 9.10
C LEU A 64 -2.42 -2.07 9.72
N HIS A 65 -3.64 -1.95 9.22
CA HIS A 65 -4.72 -2.87 9.56
C HIS A 65 -4.46 -4.26 8.94
N PRO A 66 -4.77 -5.38 9.64
CA PRO A 66 -4.57 -6.73 9.13
C PRO A 66 -5.21 -7.00 7.77
N ASN A 67 -6.39 -6.43 7.51
CA ASN A 67 -7.05 -6.54 6.20
C ASN A 67 -6.20 -5.94 5.08
N VAL A 68 -5.62 -4.75 5.28
CA VAL A 68 -4.77 -4.09 4.29
C VAL A 68 -3.53 -4.94 4.01
N LEU A 69 -2.89 -5.47 5.06
CA LEU A 69 -1.74 -6.37 4.92
C LEU A 69 -2.09 -7.62 4.10
N ARG A 70 -3.26 -8.22 4.34
CA ARG A 70 -3.75 -9.37 3.55
C ARG A 70 -3.98 -9.00 2.09
N CYS A 71 -4.67 -7.89 1.81
CA CYS A 71 -4.97 -7.45 0.45
C CYS A 71 -3.69 -7.17 -0.35
N LEU A 72 -2.70 -6.52 0.27
CA LEU A 72 -1.41 -6.24 -0.37
C LEU A 72 -0.63 -7.52 -0.70
N ARG A 73 -0.78 -8.57 0.10
CA ARG A 73 -0.11 -9.86 -0.13
C ARG A 73 -0.78 -10.71 -1.20
N GLN A 74 -2.11 -10.69 -1.26
CA GLN A 74 -2.88 -11.48 -2.23
C GLN A 74 -2.70 -11.00 -3.68
N CYS A 75 -2.12 -9.81 -3.86
CA CYS A 75 -1.97 -9.17 -5.16
C CYS A 75 -0.54 -9.41 -5.70
N SER A 76 -0.39 -10.36 -6.62
CA SER A 76 0.91 -10.78 -7.18
C SER A 76 1.58 -9.73 -8.07
N VAL A 77 0.84 -8.74 -8.58
CA VAL A 77 1.40 -7.64 -9.39
C VAL A 77 2.13 -6.60 -8.54
N ILE A 78 1.93 -6.61 -7.21
CA ILE A 78 2.67 -5.75 -6.29
C ILE A 78 4.06 -6.33 -6.09
N THR A 79 5.06 -5.64 -6.64
CA THR A 79 6.45 -6.08 -6.53
C THR A 79 7.25 -5.27 -5.52
N ARG A 80 6.74 -4.08 -5.15
CA ARG A 80 7.41 -3.15 -4.25
C ARG A 80 6.41 -2.49 -3.31
N ILE A 81 6.76 -2.44 -2.02
CA ILE A 81 6.01 -1.72 -0.99
C ILE A 81 6.97 -0.74 -0.32
N VAL A 82 6.68 0.55 -0.41
CA VAL A 82 7.38 1.60 0.32
C VAL A 82 6.61 1.88 1.60
N TYR A 83 7.16 1.48 2.73
CA TYR A 83 6.57 1.67 4.04
C TYR A 83 7.22 2.86 4.73
N VAL A 84 6.45 3.91 4.97
CA VAL A 84 6.89 5.11 5.68
C VAL A 84 6.46 5.00 7.15
N SER A 85 7.42 4.90 8.08
CA SER A 85 7.11 4.76 9.51
C SER A 85 7.86 5.77 10.37
N CYS A 86 7.19 6.22 11.45
CA CYS A 86 7.82 6.89 12.58
C CYS A 86 7.99 5.97 13.81
N ASN A 87 7.42 4.75 13.79
CA ASN A 87 7.44 3.79 14.89
C ASN A 87 8.14 2.47 14.45
N PRO A 88 9.29 2.11 15.03
CA PRO A 88 10.00 0.89 14.66
C PRO A 88 9.29 -0.40 15.09
N ASP A 89 8.53 -0.37 16.19
CA ASP A 89 7.90 -1.58 16.74
C ASP A 89 6.78 -2.09 15.83
N THR A 90 5.83 -1.22 15.48
CA THR A 90 4.72 -1.57 14.57
C THR A 90 5.20 -1.83 13.15
N LEU A 91 6.24 -1.12 12.70
CA LEU A 91 6.92 -1.42 11.45
C LEU A 91 7.44 -2.86 11.43
N SER A 92 8.18 -3.28 12.47
CA SER A 92 8.78 -4.61 12.50
C SER A 92 7.74 -5.73 12.39
N ARG A 93 6.62 -5.58 13.11
CA ARG A 93 5.47 -6.48 13.04
C ARG A 93 4.91 -6.56 11.62
N ASP A 94 4.67 -5.41 11.00
CA ASP A 94 4.01 -5.34 9.69
C ASP A 94 4.93 -5.83 8.56
N VAL A 95 6.22 -5.49 8.59
CA VAL A 95 7.22 -5.97 7.61
C VAL A 95 7.37 -7.48 7.68
N VAL A 96 7.39 -8.06 8.89
CA VAL A 96 7.39 -9.51 9.06
C VAL A 96 6.14 -10.13 8.44
N GLN A 97 4.97 -9.53 8.62
CA GLN A 97 3.74 -10.03 7.98
C GLN A 97 3.78 -9.92 6.45
N LEU A 98 4.35 -8.86 5.88
CA LEU A 98 4.47 -8.65 4.44
C LEU A 98 5.50 -9.55 3.75
N THR A 99 6.55 -9.97 4.47
CA THR A 99 7.68 -10.73 3.90
C THR A 99 7.61 -12.23 4.19
N ARG A 100 6.68 -12.68 5.04
CA ARG A 100 6.49 -14.11 5.34
C ARG A 100 5.98 -14.87 4.11
N PRO A 101 6.50 -16.08 3.84
CA PRO A 101 5.94 -16.98 2.83
C PRO A 101 4.48 -17.36 3.17
N GLU A 102 3.68 -17.71 2.16
CA GLU A 102 2.23 -17.95 2.32
C GLU A 102 1.89 -19.15 3.21
N ALA A 103 2.79 -20.12 3.36
CA ALA A 103 2.58 -21.36 4.12
C ALA A 103 2.19 -21.12 5.59
N ASP A 104 2.53 -19.96 6.18
CA ASP A 104 2.29 -19.67 7.59
C ASP A 104 1.04 -18.81 7.86
N TYR A 105 0.36 -18.29 6.82
CA TYR A 105 -0.78 -17.37 7.01
C TYR A 105 -2.14 -18.08 7.06
N THR A 106 -2.22 -19.30 6.53
CA THR A 106 -3.47 -20.10 6.45
C THR A 106 -3.99 -20.56 7.83
N ALA A 107 -3.19 -20.43 8.90
CA ALA A 107 -3.60 -20.80 10.25
C ALA A 107 -4.49 -19.78 10.97
N ALA A 108 -4.65 -18.54 10.45
CA ALA A 108 -5.30 -17.45 11.19
C ALA A 108 -6.65 -16.96 10.64
N GLY A 109 -7.15 -17.47 9.51
CA GLY A 109 -8.45 -17.02 9.00
C GLY A 109 -8.96 -17.80 7.79
N SER A 110 -10.00 -18.60 8.03
CA SER A 110 -10.99 -19.20 7.13
C SER A 110 -10.62 -19.54 5.67
N ARG A 111 -10.83 -20.82 5.36
CA ARG A 111 -10.89 -21.45 4.02
C ARG A 111 -11.77 -20.67 3.03
N GLU A 112 -11.28 -20.46 1.81
CA GLU A 112 -11.80 -21.07 0.58
C GLU A 112 -10.76 -20.82 -0.54
N GLY A 113 -10.53 -21.81 -1.40
CA GLY A 113 -9.25 -22.02 -2.09
C GLY A 113 -8.86 -21.04 -3.21
N MET A 114 -7.56 -21.03 -3.49
CA MET A 114 -6.99 -20.68 -4.78
C MET A 114 -5.71 -21.50 -4.98
N LYS A 115 -5.58 -22.04 -6.19
CA LYS A 115 -4.59 -23.03 -6.60
C LYS A 115 -3.17 -22.58 -6.29
N GLU A 116 -2.40 -23.49 -5.69
CA GLU A 116 -0.94 -23.51 -5.79
C GLU A 116 -0.57 -23.59 -7.26
N GLU A 117 -0.16 -22.48 -7.86
CA GLU A 117 0.67 -22.45 -9.06
C GLU A 117 1.06 -21.01 -9.37
N SER A 118 2.18 -20.54 -8.80
CA SER A 118 3.06 -19.50 -9.34
C SER A 118 4.17 -19.23 -8.31
N GLY A 119 5.42 -19.16 -8.76
CA GLY A 119 6.58 -18.92 -7.89
C GLY A 119 6.34 -17.75 -6.93
N ILE A 120 6.63 -17.97 -5.65
CA ILE A 120 6.37 -17.03 -4.56
C ILE A 120 7.08 -15.70 -4.84
N LEU A 121 6.33 -14.70 -5.30
CA LEU A 121 6.84 -13.35 -5.47
C LEU A 121 6.60 -12.57 -4.19
N VAL A 122 7.56 -12.64 -3.26
CA VAL A 122 7.55 -11.75 -2.09
C VAL A 122 7.80 -10.31 -2.56
N PRO A 123 6.94 -9.34 -2.19
CA PRO A 123 7.17 -7.95 -2.55
C PRO A 123 8.43 -7.44 -1.84
N LYS A 124 9.23 -6.64 -2.55
CA LYS A 124 10.36 -5.94 -1.93
C LYS A 124 9.83 -4.81 -1.05
N VAL A 125 10.05 -4.90 0.26
CA VAL A 125 9.66 -3.87 1.22
C VAL A 125 10.81 -2.89 1.43
N ILE A 126 10.58 -1.62 1.11
CA ILE A 126 11.51 -0.51 1.33
C ILE A 126 10.98 0.29 2.52
N VAL A 127 11.80 0.44 3.56
CA VAL A 127 11.40 1.17 4.76
C VAL A 127 11.97 2.58 4.73
N ILE A 128 11.11 3.57 4.93
CA ILE A 128 11.46 4.97 5.09
C ILE A 128 11.15 5.40 6.53
N CYS A 129 12.19 5.76 7.28
CA CYS A 129 12.03 6.21 8.66
C CYS A 129 11.89 7.73 8.72
N LYS A 130 10.73 8.23 9.19
CA LYS A 130 10.43 9.67 9.26
C LYS A 130 11.39 10.45 10.14
N SER A 131 11.96 9.84 11.19
CA SER A 131 12.93 10.51 12.08
C SER A 131 14.32 10.70 11.45
N ARG A 132 14.62 10.04 10.33
CA ARG A 132 15.90 10.16 9.61
C ARG A 132 15.79 10.89 8.27
N LEU A 133 14.59 11.29 7.82
CA LEU A 133 14.45 12.22 6.71
C LEU A 133 14.80 13.63 7.17
N ARG A 134 16.07 14.01 7.03
CA ARG A 134 16.39 15.43 6.88
C ARG A 134 15.84 15.85 5.53
N ALA A 135 14.73 16.59 5.54
CA ALA A 135 14.17 17.19 4.34
C ALA A 135 15.23 18.10 3.69
N VAL A 136 15.71 17.69 2.51
CA VAL A 136 16.32 18.61 1.55
C VAL A 136 15.36 18.67 0.38
N VAL A 137 14.41 19.60 0.48
CA VAL A 137 13.67 20.08 -0.70
C VAL A 137 13.68 21.60 -0.60
N PRO A 138 14.57 22.29 -1.33
CA PRO A 138 14.40 23.72 -1.53
C PRO A 138 13.18 23.89 -2.44
N ILE A 139 12.15 24.54 -1.91
CA ILE A 139 11.02 25.02 -2.71
C ILE A 139 11.52 26.30 -3.40
N PRO A 140 11.41 26.43 -4.73
CA PRO A 140 11.79 27.65 -5.45
C PRO A 140 10.89 28.84 -5.10
#